data_AF-A0AAU5ZAW8-F1
#
_entry.id   AF-A0AAU5ZAW8-F1
#
_cell.length_a   1.000
_cell.length_b   1.000
_cell.length_c   1.000
_cell.angle_alpha   90.00
_cell.angle_beta   90.00
_cell.angle_gamma   90.00
#
_symmetry.space_group_name_H-M   'P 1'
#
loop_
_entity.id
_entity.type
_entity.pdbx_description
1 polymer ?
#
loop_
_entity_poly.entity_id
_entity_poly.type
_entity_poly.pdbx_seq_one_letter_code
_entity_poly.pdbx_strand_id
1 'polypeptide(L)'
;MAQNHDPQSSSVSQAELLEQFKAVIAGRGTDDLSRLLPQLLGAAMPGLDPFGQTPPPSRRRARRADVVTFRVRVDLTGTKPPLWRRLELASDLFLNEVHEVIQAAFGWTDSHLHEFASGKDYYHPASEHYLCPFEDGRIGVPEEDVRLDEVLAKPGDKLFYLYDFGDDWMHVIKLEAVLPREDSAAKAVCIGGRGPGPSEDCGGVYGYELITAALDPTHPGHAEAVADYARMYGEDAEPGDYAPSSFDPDEINEMLAGFSEGEPDLPGPLGGLVLAIRSTTHRRLFQRMIVDADLDAAVEIDADTAAQMVSPYRWLLDRVGDDGIKLTGAGYLPPVHVEAAMAELGLGEEWIGKGNREIQTMPVLALRESAQAMGLLRKHRGTLLLTRSGRAVRNDPLALWWHLAERMPPASRDACETQAGLILLATLAARSTDEPDRTIAELLSAIGWMSSDGISMTPSLAGQAVWDTRAALHRLGAYVSEPGIHRWSATPTPQGVTFARAALRTWSPKS
;
A
#
# COMPACT_ATOMS: atom_id res chain seq x y z
N MET A 1 78.37 22.33 29.81
CA MET A 1 78.20 21.33 28.73
C MET A 1 76.82 21.53 28.15
N ALA A 2 76.75 22.09 26.95
CA ALA A 2 75.54 22.19 26.15
C ALA A 2 75.67 21.19 25.00
N GLN A 3 74.60 20.48 24.65
CA GLN A 3 74.37 20.02 23.28
C GLN A 3 72.87 19.80 23.06
N ASN A 4 72.36 20.51 22.06
CA ASN A 4 71.03 20.45 21.48
C ASN A 4 70.74 19.08 20.85
N HIS A 5 69.50 18.62 20.94
CA HIS A 5 68.90 17.79 19.90
C HIS A 5 67.56 18.41 19.49
N ASP A 6 67.53 18.78 18.22
CA ASP A 6 66.46 19.43 17.47
C ASP A 6 65.79 18.33 16.64
N PRO A 7 64.46 18.12 16.71
CA PRO A 7 63.78 17.21 15.81
C PRO A 7 63.43 17.96 14.52
N GLN A 8 64.22 17.73 13.46
CA GLN A 8 63.88 18.16 12.11
C GLN A 8 62.54 17.52 11.67
N SER A 9 61.47 18.31 11.63
CA SER A 9 60.30 18.04 10.81
C SER A 9 60.65 18.36 9.36
N SER A 10 60.76 17.35 8.49
CA SER A 10 60.87 17.60 7.05
C SER A 10 59.54 18.12 6.51
N SER A 11 59.37 19.44 6.44
CA SER A 11 58.26 20.03 5.68
C SER A 11 58.58 19.91 4.20
N VAL A 12 57.92 18.98 3.51
CA VAL A 12 58.00 18.86 2.05
C VAL A 12 57.49 20.17 1.44
N SER A 13 58.27 20.78 0.55
CA SER A 13 57.90 22.07 -0.04
C SER A 13 56.74 21.90 -1.04
N GLN A 14 55.90 22.94 -1.19
CA GLN A 14 54.77 22.94 -2.14
C GLN A 14 55.22 22.66 -3.59
N ALA A 15 56.47 23.03 -3.93
CA ALA A 15 57.06 22.76 -5.24
C ALA A 15 57.38 21.27 -5.43
N GLU A 16 57.86 20.58 -4.39
CA GLU A 16 58.12 19.13 -4.44
C GLU A 16 56.82 18.32 -4.50
N LEU A 17 55.78 18.75 -3.79
CA LEU A 17 54.45 18.15 -3.87
C LEU A 17 53.84 18.30 -5.28
N LEU A 18 54.01 19.47 -5.92
CA LEU A 18 53.54 19.68 -7.29
C LEU A 18 54.29 18.83 -8.31
N GLU A 19 55.60 18.64 -8.15
CA GLU A 19 56.40 17.79 -9.04
C GLU A 19 56.07 16.30 -8.85
N GLN A 20 55.87 15.84 -7.60
CA GLN A 20 55.39 14.49 -7.33
C GLN A 20 53.99 14.26 -7.90
N PHE A 21 53.08 15.23 -7.77
CA PHE A 21 51.74 15.14 -8.34
C PHE A 21 51.77 15.10 -9.87
N LYS A 22 52.56 15.96 -10.52
CA LYS A 22 52.77 15.94 -11.99
C LYS A 22 53.33 14.62 -12.49
N ALA A 23 54.29 14.03 -11.77
CA ALA A 23 54.88 12.75 -12.14
C ALA A 23 53.88 11.59 -12.03
N VAL A 24 52.93 11.67 -11.09
CA VAL A 24 51.89 10.64 -10.89
C VAL A 24 50.80 10.70 -11.97
N ILE A 25 50.45 11.90 -12.44
CA ILE A 25 49.40 12.10 -13.45
C ILE A 25 49.91 12.03 -14.90
N ALA A 26 51.22 12.17 -15.12
CA ALA A 26 51.82 12.15 -16.44
C ALA A 26 51.65 10.77 -17.12
N GLY A 27 50.98 10.76 -18.28
CA GLY A 27 50.79 9.57 -19.12
C GLY A 27 49.62 8.66 -18.72
N ARG A 28 48.77 9.07 -17.77
CA ARG A 28 47.58 8.30 -17.33
C ARG A 28 46.28 8.83 -17.94
N GLY A 29 45.37 7.91 -18.30
CA GLY A 29 44.03 8.23 -18.80
C GLY A 29 43.07 8.69 -17.70
N THR A 30 41.93 9.28 -18.09
CA THR A 30 40.91 9.84 -17.17
C THR A 30 40.39 8.82 -16.15
N ASP A 31 40.21 7.56 -16.57
CA ASP A 31 39.71 6.50 -15.70
C ASP A 31 40.72 6.10 -14.63
N ASP A 32 42.01 6.12 -14.97
CA ASP A 32 43.10 5.78 -14.03
C ASP A 32 43.32 6.91 -13.02
N LEU A 33 43.14 8.17 -13.45
CA LEU A 33 43.17 9.35 -12.57
C LEU A 33 42.01 9.35 -11.57
N SER A 34 40.80 8.98 -12.01
CA SER A 34 39.62 8.91 -11.14
C SER A 34 39.76 7.89 -10.01
N ARG A 35 40.51 6.80 -10.23
CA ARG A 35 40.79 5.76 -9.22
C ARG A 35 41.91 6.13 -8.26
N LEU A 36 42.92 6.88 -8.73
CA LEU A 36 44.11 7.19 -7.95
C LEU A 36 43.97 8.47 -7.10
N LEU A 37 43.17 9.44 -7.55
CA LEU A 37 42.96 10.71 -6.82
C LEU A 37 42.47 10.51 -5.37
N PRO A 38 41.46 9.66 -5.10
CA PRO A 38 40.96 9.45 -3.74
C PRO A 38 42.02 8.85 -2.80
N GLN A 39 42.88 7.96 -3.32
CA GLN A 39 43.92 7.28 -2.55
C GLN A 39 45.07 8.24 -2.21
N LEU A 40 45.43 9.14 -3.14
CA LEU A 40 46.45 10.16 -2.94
C LEU A 40 46.00 11.24 -1.94
N LEU A 41 44.73 11.67 -2.01
CA LEU A 41 44.16 12.66 -1.08
C LEU A 41 44.00 12.08 0.33
N GLY A 42 43.55 10.83 0.44
CA GLY A 42 43.45 10.13 1.74
C GLY A 42 44.80 9.86 2.40
N ALA A 43 45.87 9.68 1.62
CA ALA A 43 47.23 9.53 2.15
C ALA A 43 47.87 10.87 2.58
N ALA A 44 47.49 11.97 1.94
CA ALA A 44 48.06 13.30 2.22
C ALA A 44 47.40 14.02 3.40
N MET A 45 46.14 13.72 3.72
CA MET A 45 45.40 14.34 4.84
C MET A 45 44.55 13.32 5.62
N PRO A 46 45.13 12.64 6.62
CA PRO A 46 44.41 11.65 7.42
C PRO A 46 43.36 12.34 8.30
N GLY A 47 42.07 12.04 8.09
CA GLY A 47 40.96 12.49 8.93
C GLY A 47 40.03 13.56 8.34
N LEU A 48 40.31 14.05 7.13
CA LEU A 48 39.35 14.79 6.31
C LEU A 48 38.74 13.79 5.32
N ASP A 49 37.42 13.58 5.38
CA ASP A 49 36.70 12.99 4.25
C ASP A 49 36.59 14.10 3.18
N PRO A 50 37.32 14.01 2.04
CA PRO A 50 37.31 15.05 1.03
C PRO A 50 35.98 15.11 0.24
N PHE A 51 35.08 14.15 0.48
CA PHE A 51 33.72 14.10 -0.09
C PHE A 51 32.63 14.07 0.99
N GLY A 52 33.01 13.97 2.27
CA GLY A 52 32.11 13.95 3.40
C GLY A 52 31.54 15.33 3.65
N GLN A 53 30.30 15.54 3.21
CA GLN A 53 29.59 16.77 3.56
C GLN A 53 29.44 16.81 5.08
N THR A 54 30.01 17.83 5.71
CA THR A 54 29.67 18.11 7.11
C THR A 54 28.20 18.46 7.15
N PRO A 55 27.37 17.81 8.00
CA PRO A 55 25.95 18.14 8.08
C PRO A 55 25.78 19.63 8.35
N PRO A 56 24.87 20.32 7.64
CA PRO A 56 24.60 21.72 7.91
C PRO A 56 24.16 21.88 9.38
N PRO A 57 24.44 23.04 10.01
CA PRO A 57 23.97 23.28 11.37
C PRO A 57 22.44 23.18 11.40
N SER A 58 21.90 22.60 12.46
CA SER A 58 20.45 22.42 12.56
C SER A 58 19.72 23.76 12.48
N ARG A 59 18.68 23.79 11.67
CA ARG A 59 17.79 24.94 11.45
C ARG A 59 16.48 24.81 12.23
N ARG A 60 16.29 23.68 12.91
CA ARG A 60 15.17 23.43 13.81
C ARG A 60 15.19 24.36 15.01
N ARG A 61 14.00 24.77 15.42
CA ARG A 61 13.74 25.55 16.63
C ARG A 61 13.20 24.63 17.71
N ALA A 62 13.19 25.11 18.95
CA ALA A 62 12.52 24.39 20.03
C ALA A 62 11.02 24.22 19.71
N ARG A 63 10.50 23.03 20.00
CA ARG A 63 9.07 22.71 19.90
C ARG A 63 8.24 23.69 20.72
N ARG A 64 7.03 24.00 20.25
CA ARG A 64 6.10 24.87 20.96
C ARG A 64 5.54 24.12 22.17
N ALA A 65 5.30 24.86 23.26
CA ALA A 65 4.62 24.32 24.42
C ALA A 65 3.12 24.08 24.13
N ASP A 66 2.48 25.04 23.45
CA ASP A 66 1.09 24.97 23.06
C ASP A 66 0.95 24.60 21.57
N VAL A 67 0.06 23.66 21.29
CA VAL A 67 -0.33 23.31 19.93
C VAL A 67 -1.24 24.40 19.37
N VAL A 68 -0.90 24.88 18.18
CA VAL A 68 -1.65 25.94 17.48
C VAL A 68 -2.02 25.45 16.07
N THR A 69 -2.89 26.18 15.39
CA THR A 69 -3.21 25.90 13.99
C THR A 69 -2.33 26.78 13.10
N PHE A 70 -1.52 26.16 12.26
CA PHE A 70 -0.77 26.80 11.20
C PHE A 70 -1.60 26.84 9.92
N ARG A 71 -1.89 28.04 9.44
CA ARG A 71 -2.41 28.23 8.09
C ARG A 71 -1.22 28.32 7.15
N VAL A 72 -1.07 27.34 6.27
CA VAL A 72 -0.01 27.28 5.27
C VAL A 72 -0.59 27.33 3.86
N ARG A 73 0.20 27.88 2.94
CA ARG A 73 -0.04 27.76 1.51
C ARG A 73 1.07 26.90 0.91
N VAL A 74 0.68 25.85 0.21
CA VAL A 74 1.57 24.91 -0.49
C VAL A 74 1.45 25.21 -1.97
N ASP A 75 2.48 25.82 -2.55
CA ASP A 75 2.56 26.12 -3.98
C ASP A 75 3.42 25.05 -4.67
N LEU A 76 2.92 24.43 -5.75
CA LEU A 76 3.73 23.60 -6.64
C LEU A 76 4.45 24.50 -7.63
N THR A 77 5.78 24.47 -7.60
CA THR A 77 6.61 25.37 -8.41
C THR A 77 6.60 24.96 -9.89
N GLY A 78 6.91 25.91 -10.77
CA GLY A 78 7.03 25.68 -12.21
C GLY A 78 5.71 25.73 -13.01
N THR A 79 4.55 25.56 -12.37
CA THR A 79 3.26 25.47 -13.07
C THR A 79 2.64 26.81 -13.51
N LYS A 80 1.96 26.79 -14.66
CA LYS A 80 1.16 27.89 -15.22
C LYS A 80 -0.18 27.36 -15.80
N PRO A 81 -1.33 27.81 -15.30
CA PRO A 81 -1.52 28.75 -14.18
C PRO A 81 -1.01 28.18 -12.85
N PRO A 82 -0.80 29.03 -11.81
CA PRO A 82 -0.29 28.56 -10.53
C PRO A 82 -1.18 27.51 -9.88
N LEU A 83 -0.58 26.38 -9.50
CA LEU A 83 -1.20 25.27 -8.79
C LEU A 83 -0.84 25.32 -7.29
N TRP A 84 -1.83 25.33 -6.41
CA TRP A 84 -1.60 25.43 -4.97
C TRP A 84 -2.75 24.88 -4.13
N ARG A 85 -2.46 24.62 -2.84
CA ARG A 85 -3.41 24.27 -1.78
C ARG A 85 -3.19 25.16 -0.55
N ARG A 86 -4.24 25.47 0.18
CA ARG A 86 -4.17 26.17 1.46
C ARG A 86 -4.72 25.24 2.53
N LEU A 87 -3.88 24.97 3.51
CA LEU A 87 -4.12 23.98 4.54
C LEU A 87 -4.06 24.65 5.92
N GLU A 88 -4.89 24.17 6.84
CA GLU A 88 -4.80 24.45 8.26
C GLU A 88 -4.33 23.18 8.96
N LEU A 89 -3.12 23.24 9.53
CA LEU A 89 -2.40 22.10 10.09
C LEU A 89 -2.17 22.32 11.59
N ALA A 90 -2.33 21.29 12.40
CA ALA A 90 -1.86 21.31 13.77
C ALA A 90 -0.33 21.48 13.78
N SER A 91 0.17 22.37 14.62
CA SER A 91 1.60 22.72 14.61
C SER A 91 2.50 21.58 15.09
N ASP A 92 1.92 20.57 15.74
CA ASP A 92 2.61 19.42 16.30
C ASP A 92 2.69 18.20 15.39
N LEU A 93 2.18 18.30 14.15
CA LEU A 93 2.39 17.27 13.14
C LEU A 93 3.87 17.05 12.87
N PHE A 94 4.27 15.79 12.75
CA PHE A 94 5.59 15.40 12.25
C PHE A 94 5.67 15.57 10.72
N LEU A 95 6.87 15.57 10.15
CA LEU A 95 7.02 15.83 8.71
C LEU A 95 6.53 14.66 7.83
N ASN A 96 6.63 13.41 8.28
CA ASN A 96 5.97 12.27 7.63
C ASN A 96 4.44 12.42 7.59
N GLU A 97 3.85 12.90 8.69
CA GLU A 97 2.44 13.28 8.76
C GLU A 97 2.14 14.41 7.75
N VAL A 98 2.96 15.46 7.68
CA VAL A 98 2.76 16.55 6.71
C VAL A 98 2.86 16.06 5.26
N HIS A 99 3.77 15.14 4.96
CA HIS A 99 3.89 14.50 3.65
C HIS A 99 2.57 13.84 3.25
N GLU A 100 2.00 13.03 4.13
CA GLU A 100 0.72 12.36 3.93
C GLU A 100 -0.43 13.34 3.64
N VAL A 101 -0.45 14.51 4.30
CA VAL A 101 -1.43 15.57 4.02
C VAL A 101 -1.24 16.16 2.63
N ILE A 102 0.01 16.40 2.21
CA ILE A 102 0.32 16.93 0.88
C ILE A 102 -0.08 15.92 -0.20
N GLN A 103 0.23 14.64 -0.02
CA GLN A 103 -0.20 13.56 -0.93
C GLN A 103 -1.72 13.59 -1.14
N ALA A 104 -2.50 13.68 -0.06
CA ALA A 104 -3.96 13.80 -0.13
C ALA A 104 -4.40 15.05 -0.90
N ALA A 105 -3.80 16.19 -0.58
CA ALA A 105 -4.22 17.48 -1.10
C ALA A 105 -3.93 17.65 -2.60
N PHE A 106 -2.92 16.95 -3.13
CA PHE A 106 -2.54 16.98 -4.54
C PHE A 106 -3.01 15.75 -5.33
N GLY A 107 -3.64 14.78 -4.67
CA GLY A 107 -4.19 13.58 -5.31
C GLY A 107 -3.12 12.57 -5.74
N TRP A 108 -1.97 12.55 -5.04
CA TRP A 108 -0.91 11.58 -5.29
C TRP A 108 -1.07 10.30 -4.49
N THR A 109 -0.26 9.31 -4.84
CA THR A 109 -0.35 7.93 -4.37
C THR A 109 0.81 7.50 -3.48
N ASP A 110 1.76 8.40 -3.21
CA ASP A 110 2.97 8.11 -2.43
C ASP A 110 3.74 6.93 -3.04
N SER A 111 3.93 7.00 -4.35
CA SER A 111 4.62 5.97 -5.16
C SER A 111 6.11 6.22 -5.29
N HIS A 112 6.58 7.43 -4.94
CA HIS A 112 7.95 7.87 -5.12
C HIS A 112 8.56 8.40 -3.83
N LEU A 113 9.90 8.44 -3.78
CA LEU A 113 10.64 9.04 -2.68
C LEU A 113 10.34 10.53 -2.55
N HIS A 114 10.44 11.02 -1.32
CA HIS A 114 10.30 12.44 -1.01
C HIS A 114 11.32 12.91 0.02
N GLU A 115 11.46 14.22 0.09
CA GLU A 115 12.35 14.88 1.03
C GLU A 115 11.82 16.27 1.38
N PHE A 116 11.95 16.66 2.65
CA PHE A 116 11.76 18.05 3.07
C PHE A 116 13.10 18.75 3.24
N ALA A 117 13.11 20.08 3.09
CA ALA A 117 14.27 20.88 3.43
C ALA A 117 13.88 22.22 4.06
N SER A 118 14.66 22.67 5.04
CA SER A 118 14.58 24.04 5.55
C SER A 118 15.85 24.83 5.25
N GLY A 119 15.71 26.08 4.81
CA GLY A 119 16.84 26.89 4.38
C GLY A 119 16.43 28.04 3.47
N LYS A 120 17.36 28.47 2.61
CA LYS A 120 17.09 29.55 1.64
C LYS A 120 16.22 29.05 0.48
N ASP A 121 16.57 27.89 -0.04
CA ASP A 121 15.91 27.12 -1.09
C ASP A 121 16.32 25.64 -0.95
N TYR A 122 15.61 24.72 -1.59
CA TYR A 122 15.83 23.28 -1.43
C TYR A 122 17.26 22.85 -1.78
N TYR A 123 17.79 23.29 -2.93
CA TYR A 123 19.13 22.89 -3.41
C TYR A 123 20.29 23.69 -2.78
N HIS A 124 20.03 24.57 -1.83
CA HIS A 124 21.09 25.35 -1.21
C HIS A 124 21.99 24.44 -0.36
N PRO A 125 23.34 24.49 -0.50
CA PRO A 125 24.27 23.62 0.24
C PRO A 125 24.24 23.75 1.77
N ALA A 126 23.46 24.69 2.30
CA ALA A 126 23.33 24.95 3.73
C ALA A 126 21.90 24.72 4.22
N SER A 127 21.03 24.17 3.37
CA SER A 127 19.70 23.73 3.75
C SER A 127 19.82 22.42 4.51
N GLU A 128 19.06 22.29 5.60
CA GLU A 128 18.98 21.05 6.36
C GLU A 128 17.88 20.20 5.73
N HIS A 129 18.21 18.96 5.38
CA HIS A 129 17.30 18.02 4.70
C HIS A 129 16.73 17.02 5.71
N TYR A 130 15.45 16.69 5.51
CA TYR A 130 14.69 15.75 6.33
C TYR A 130 14.21 14.61 5.44
N LEU A 131 14.68 13.39 5.74
CA LEU A 131 14.65 12.24 4.84
C LEU A 131 13.49 11.33 5.19
N CYS A 132 12.84 10.77 4.17
CA CYS A 132 11.90 9.67 4.35
C CYS A 132 12.64 8.37 4.75
N PRO A 133 11.96 7.38 5.36
CA PRO A 133 12.60 6.16 5.87
C PRO A 133 13.26 5.26 4.82
N PHE A 134 12.97 5.49 3.54
CA PHE A 134 13.42 4.65 2.42
C PHE A 134 14.66 5.22 1.70
N GLU A 135 15.16 6.38 2.12
CA GLU A 135 16.36 7.01 1.58
C GLU A 135 17.62 6.45 2.27
N ASP A 136 18.46 5.72 1.53
CA ASP A 136 19.74 5.21 2.03
C ASP A 136 20.92 5.98 1.43
N GLY A 137 21.94 6.26 2.25
CA GLY A 137 23.21 6.86 1.80
C GLY A 137 23.25 8.39 1.70
N ARG A 138 22.17 9.11 2.00
CA ARG A 138 22.19 10.60 2.13
C ARG A 138 22.28 11.05 3.59
N ILE A 139 22.93 12.18 3.81
CA ILE A 139 23.04 12.81 5.13
C ILE A 139 21.82 13.71 5.32
N GLY A 140 21.01 13.40 6.33
CA GLY A 140 19.86 14.20 6.73
C GLY A 140 19.29 13.71 8.05
N VAL A 141 18.18 14.30 8.49
CA VAL A 141 17.49 13.87 9.72
C VAL A 141 16.20 13.13 9.36
N PRO A 142 15.86 12.00 10.00
CA PRO A 142 14.58 11.33 9.75
C PRO A 142 13.40 12.29 9.92
N GLU A 143 12.47 12.28 8.97
CA GLU A 143 11.35 13.21 8.97
C GLU A 143 10.35 12.94 10.10
N GLU A 144 10.24 11.68 10.53
CA GLU A 144 9.40 11.24 11.66
C GLU A 144 9.90 11.75 13.03
N ASP A 145 11.12 12.28 13.11
CA ASP A 145 11.68 12.87 14.32
C ASP A 145 11.47 14.40 14.40
N VAL A 146 10.96 15.02 13.33
CA VAL A 146 10.89 16.47 13.18
C VAL A 146 9.44 16.95 13.15
N ARG A 147 9.07 17.86 14.05
CA ARG A 147 7.75 18.51 14.01
C ARG A 147 7.72 19.75 13.13
N LEU A 148 6.54 20.03 12.58
CA LEU A 148 6.26 21.20 11.75
C LEU A 148 6.59 22.51 12.47
N ASP A 149 6.34 22.59 13.79
CA ASP A 149 6.66 23.77 14.60
C ASP A 149 8.16 23.97 14.92
N GLU A 150 9.00 22.99 14.65
CA GLU A 150 10.45 23.14 14.72
C GLU A 150 10.96 23.89 13.49
N VAL A 151 10.34 23.69 12.33
CA VAL A 151 10.78 24.23 11.03
C VAL A 151 10.00 25.48 10.60
N LEU A 152 8.75 25.65 11.02
CA LEU A 152 7.93 26.85 10.82
C LEU A 152 7.56 27.49 12.16
N ALA A 153 7.79 28.80 12.33
CA ALA A 153 7.48 29.49 13.58
C ALA A 153 6.70 30.79 13.41
N LYS A 154 6.97 31.55 12.33
CA LYS A 154 6.34 32.85 12.09
C LYS A 154 5.86 33.01 10.64
N PRO A 155 4.80 33.80 10.39
CA PRO A 155 4.35 34.08 9.04
C PRO A 155 5.50 34.53 8.13
N GLY A 156 5.56 33.95 6.94
CA GLY A 156 6.62 34.14 5.96
C GLY A 156 7.73 33.09 5.99
N ASP A 157 7.83 32.28 7.05
CA ASP A 157 8.71 31.11 7.05
C ASP A 157 8.33 30.14 5.92
N LYS A 158 9.34 29.44 5.41
CA LYS A 158 9.20 28.48 4.30
C LYS A 158 9.81 27.14 4.66
N LEU A 159 9.15 26.09 4.19
CA LEU A 159 9.63 24.72 4.14
C LEU A 159 9.51 24.26 2.69
N PHE A 160 10.48 23.48 2.22
CA PHE A 160 10.50 22.93 0.87
C PHE A 160 10.17 21.44 0.94
N TYR A 161 9.43 20.93 -0.04
CA TYR A 161 9.05 19.53 -0.13
C TYR A 161 9.22 19.08 -1.57
N LEU A 162 10.15 18.16 -1.80
CA LEU A 162 10.34 17.50 -3.09
C LEU A 162 9.64 16.15 -3.05
N TYR A 163 8.76 15.91 -4.01
CA TYR A 163 8.17 14.59 -4.27
C TYR A 163 8.60 14.11 -5.64
N ASP A 164 8.92 12.82 -5.74
CA ASP A 164 9.45 12.17 -6.94
C ASP A 164 10.75 12.81 -7.47
N PHE A 165 11.86 12.12 -7.22
CA PHE A 165 13.18 12.57 -7.69
C PHE A 165 13.36 12.43 -9.21
N GLY A 166 12.47 11.71 -9.88
CA GLY A 166 12.41 11.63 -11.34
C GLY A 166 11.74 12.87 -11.94
N ASP A 167 10.49 13.12 -11.55
CA ASP A 167 9.67 14.21 -12.10
C ASP A 167 9.90 15.58 -11.44
N ASP A 168 10.61 15.62 -10.31
CA ASP A 168 11.07 16.81 -9.60
C ASP A 168 9.92 17.73 -9.11
N TRP A 169 8.89 17.16 -8.48
CA TRP A 169 7.74 17.93 -7.97
C TRP A 169 8.10 18.76 -6.72
N MET A 170 8.65 19.95 -6.97
CA MET A 170 9.08 20.87 -5.93
C MET A 170 7.93 21.75 -5.41
N HIS A 171 7.68 21.68 -4.10
CA HIS A 171 6.70 22.49 -3.39
C HIS A 171 7.36 23.47 -2.45
N VAL A 172 6.71 24.64 -2.32
CA VAL A 172 7.03 25.62 -1.29
C VAL A 172 5.85 25.73 -0.34
N ILE A 173 6.08 25.30 0.91
CA ILE A 173 5.13 25.42 2.01
C ILE A 173 5.44 26.73 2.74
N LYS A 174 4.54 27.71 2.64
CA LYS A 174 4.69 29.02 3.29
C LYS A 174 3.71 29.17 4.43
N LEU A 175 4.21 29.49 5.62
CA LEU A 175 3.37 29.84 6.77
C LEU A 175 2.70 31.21 6.52
N GLU A 176 1.38 31.25 6.44
CA GLU A 176 0.60 32.48 6.26
C GLU A 176 0.12 33.05 7.60
N ALA A 177 -0.31 32.20 8.54
CA ALA A 177 -0.79 32.63 9.86
C ALA A 177 -0.59 31.56 10.94
N VAL A 178 -0.49 32.02 12.19
CA VAL A 178 -0.51 31.18 13.39
C VAL A 178 -1.79 31.53 14.15
N LEU A 179 -2.68 30.56 14.31
CA LEU A 179 -4.03 30.73 14.85
C LEU A 179 -4.19 29.93 16.16
N PRO A 180 -5.02 30.40 17.10
CA PRO A 180 -5.44 29.58 18.23
C PRO A 180 -6.06 28.26 17.76
N ARG A 181 -5.89 27.19 18.54
CA ARG A 181 -6.44 25.87 18.26
C ARG A 181 -7.30 25.42 19.43
N GLU A 182 -8.46 24.87 19.10
CA GLU A 182 -9.30 24.14 20.05
C GLU A 182 -8.91 22.66 20.04
N ASP A 183 -9.00 21.98 21.19
CA ASP A 183 -8.60 20.57 21.32
C ASP A 183 -9.38 19.64 20.40
N SER A 184 -10.64 19.99 20.07
CA SER A 184 -11.51 19.22 19.17
C SER A 184 -11.30 19.51 17.68
N ALA A 185 -10.43 20.45 17.31
CA ALA A 185 -10.22 20.78 15.91
C ALA A 185 -9.52 19.63 15.17
N ALA A 186 -9.87 19.39 13.89
CA ALA A 186 -9.16 18.44 13.06
C ALA A 186 -7.67 18.79 12.96
N LYS A 187 -6.79 17.79 12.83
CA LYS A 187 -5.34 18.03 12.72
C LYS A 187 -4.93 18.61 11.36
N ALA A 188 -5.67 18.31 10.29
CA ALA A 188 -5.41 18.84 8.96
C ALA A 188 -6.73 19.14 8.25
N VAL A 189 -6.83 20.31 7.62
CA VAL A 189 -8.00 20.73 6.83
C VAL A 189 -7.54 21.48 5.59
N CYS A 190 -8.05 21.12 4.42
CA CYS A 190 -7.94 21.91 3.20
C CYS A 190 -9.03 22.97 3.17
N ILE A 191 -8.65 24.25 3.13
CA ILE A 191 -9.58 25.39 3.15
C ILE A 191 -9.61 26.15 1.82
N GLY A 192 -8.93 25.63 0.79
CA GLY A 192 -8.97 26.18 -0.55
C GLY A 192 -7.75 25.81 -1.39
N GLY A 193 -7.81 26.12 -2.67
CA GLY A 193 -6.78 25.73 -3.64
C GLY A 193 -7.05 26.29 -5.02
N ARG A 194 -6.17 25.97 -5.96
CA ARG A 194 -6.32 26.24 -7.38
C ARG A 194 -5.59 25.19 -8.20
N GLY A 195 -6.21 24.82 -9.33
CA GLY A 195 -5.63 23.91 -10.32
C GLY A 195 -5.82 22.44 -9.92
N PRO A 196 -6.08 21.56 -10.89
CA PRO A 196 -6.12 20.12 -10.64
C PRO A 196 -4.73 19.62 -10.21
N GLY A 197 -4.66 18.51 -9.48
CA GLY A 197 -3.40 17.90 -9.07
C GLY A 197 -2.74 17.12 -10.22
N PRO A 198 -1.40 17.10 -10.33
CA PRO A 198 -0.74 16.29 -11.35
C PRO A 198 -0.98 14.80 -11.12
N SER A 199 -1.11 14.01 -12.19
CA SER A 199 -1.09 12.54 -12.05
C SER A 199 0.33 12.05 -11.74
N GLU A 200 0.44 10.85 -11.21
CA GLU A 200 1.73 10.16 -11.09
C GLU A 200 2.36 9.95 -12.47
N ASP A 201 3.69 9.90 -12.50
CA ASP A 201 4.51 9.56 -13.67
C ASP A 201 4.21 10.36 -14.94
N CYS A 202 3.64 11.57 -14.81
CA CYS A 202 3.21 12.34 -15.96
C CYS A 202 4.37 13.08 -16.66
N GLY A 203 5.61 12.95 -16.17
CA GLY A 203 6.80 13.59 -16.74
C GLY A 203 7.02 15.01 -16.23
N GLY A 204 6.74 15.23 -14.95
CA GLY A 204 6.96 16.50 -14.27
C GLY A 204 6.10 17.64 -14.80
N VAL A 205 6.48 18.87 -14.44
CA VAL A 205 5.73 20.10 -14.78
C VAL A 205 5.42 20.22 -16.27
N TYR A 206 6.38 19.88 -17.13
CA TYR A 206 6.21 19.96 -18.58
C TYR A 206 5.13 18.99 -19.06
N GLY A 207 5.20 17.73 -18.65
CA GLY A 207 4.22 16.72 -19.03
C GLY A 207 2.82 17.05 -18.50
N TYR A 208 2.71 17.52 -17.26
CA TYR A 208 1.43 17.98 -16.69
C TYR A 208 0.80 19.13 -17.49
N GLU A 209 1.57 20.16 -17.84
CA GLU A 209 1.06 21.29 -18.63
C GLU A 209 0.64 20.85 -20.04
N LEU A 210 1.43 19.96 -20.66
CA LEU A 210 1.14 19.38 -21.96
C LEU A 210 -0.17 18.59 -21.94
N ILE A 211 -0.33 17.67 -20.98
CA ILE A 211 -1.53 16.84 -20.81
C ILE A 211 -2.74 17.71 -20.52
N THR A 212 -2.63 18.66 -19.59
CA THR A 212 -3.73 19.57 -19.25
C THR A 212 -4.20 20.37 -20.48
N ALA A 213 -3.26 20.89 -21.28
CA ALA A 213 -3.58 21.59 -22.52
C ALA A 213 -4.17 20.65 -23.59
N ALA A 214 -3.68 19.42 -23.68
CA ALA A 214 -4.20 18.41 -24.61
C ALA A 214 -5.60 17.93 -24.24
N LEU A 215 -5.98 17.96 -22.95
CA LEU A 215 -7.30 17.53 -22.46
C LEU A 215 -8.36 18.65 -22.45
N ASP A 216 -7.97 19.91 -22.61
CA ASP A 216 -8.89 21.06 -22.66
C ASP A 216 -9.07 21.55 -24.12
N PRO A 217 -10.18 21.22 -24.80
CA PRO A 217 -10.44 21.68 -26.16
C PRO A 217 -10.56 23.20 -26.30
N THR A 218 -10.73 23.92 -25.19
CA THR A 218 -10.81 25.39 -25.17
C THR A 218 -9.45 26.05 -24.96
N HIS A 219 -8.42 25.28 -24.64
CA HIS A 219 -7.07 25.80 -24.44
C HIS A 219 -6.50 26.34 -25.76
N PRO A 220 -5.91 27.55 -25.80
CA PRO A 220 -5.38 28.14 -27.04
C PRO A 220 -4.34 27.29 -27.75
N GLY A 221 -3.56 26.51 -26.98
CA GLY A 221 -2.55 25.58 -27.48
C GLY A 221 -3.01 24.13 -27.62
N HIS A 222 -4.31 23.83 -27.51
CA HIS A 222 -4.83 22.45 -27.50
C HIS A 222 -4.33 21.61 -28.68
N ALA A 223 -4.46 22.11 -29.90
CA ALA A 223 -4.07 21.37 -31.10
C ALA A 223 -2.55 21.09 -31.16
N GLU A 224 -1.73 22.03 -30.67
CA GLU A 224 -0.28 21.85 -30.58
C GLU A 224 0.08 20.85 -29.49
N ALA A 225 -0.57 20.93 -28.33
CA ALA A 225 -0.35 20.02 -27.21
C ALA A 225 -0.71 18.57 -27.57
N VAL A 226 -1.83 18.33 -28.26
CA VAL A 226 -2.20 16.99 -28.75
C VAL A 226 -1.14 16.44 -29.72
N ALA A 227 -0.66 17.27 -30.64
CA ALA A 227 0.37 16.86 -31.61
C ALA A 227 1.72 16.58 -30.93
N ASP A 228 2.13 17.41 -29.96
CA ASP A 228 3.37 17.22 -29.21
C ASP A 228 3.33 16.00 -28.30
N TYR A 229 2.18 15.73 -27.66
CA TYR A 229 1.97 14.53 -26.86
C TYR A 229 2.11 13.28 -27.73
N ALA A 230 1.40 13.22 -28.86
CA ALA A 230 1.49 12.08 -29.79
C ALA A 230 2.92 11.88 -30.33
N ARG A 231 3.67 12.96 -30.57
CA ARG A 231 5.07 12.88 -31.00
C ARG A 231 5.99 12.32 -29.90
N MET A 232 5.71 12.61 -28.63
CA MET A 232 6.55 12.21 -27.50
C MET A 232 6.24 10.80 -27.00
N TYR A 233 4.95 10.44 -26.95
CA TYR A 233 4.46 9.20 -26.34
C TYR A 233 3.91 8.18 -27.33
N GLY A 234 3.72 8.55 -28.61
CA GLY A 234 3.22 7.70 -29.69
C GLY A 234 1.81 8.08 -30.15
N GLU A 235 1.46 7.76 -31.40
CA GLU A 235 0.15 8.10 -31.98
C GLU A 235 -1.03 7.38 -31.29
N ASP A 236 -0.77 6.21 -30.70
CA ASP A 236 -1.78 5.42 -29.96
C ASP A 236 -1.87 5.82 -28.47
N ALA A 237 -1.03 6.73 -27.98
CA ALA A 237 -1.03 7.14 -26.58
C ALA A 237 -2.15 8.16 -26.31
N GLU A 238 -2.97 7.91 -25.30
CA GLU A 238 -4.07 8.81 -24.92
C GLU A 238 -3.63 9.70 -23.74
N PRO A 239 -3.69 11.04 -23.85
CA PRO A 239 -3.42 11.94 -22.72
C PRO A 239 -4.34 11.70 -21.52
N GLY A 240 -5.52 11.13 -21.75
CA GLY A 240 -6.52 10.84 -20.71
C GLY A 240 -6.06 9.79 -19.70
N ASP A 241 -5.10 8.93 -20.06
CA ASP A 241 -4.54 7.93 -19.15
C ASP A 241 -3.81 8.57 -17.97
N TYR A 242 -3.33 9.80 -18.14
CA TYR A 242 -2.62 10.61 -17.15
C TYR A 242 -3.40 11.89 -16.81
N ALA A 243 -4.74 11.81 -16.84
CA ALA A 243 -5.58 12.96 -16.55
C ALA A 243 -5.33 13.51 -15.13
N PRO A 244 -5.16 14.84 -14.97
CA PRO A 244 -5.03 15.48 -13.67
C PRO A 244 -6.21 15.22 -12.73
N SER A 245 -5.94 15.11 -11.43
CA SER A 245 -6.97 14.94 -10.40
C SER A 245 -7.75 16.25 -10.18
N SER A 246 -9.08 16.19 -10.17
CA SER A 246 -9.89 17.38 -9.88
C SER A 246 -9.60 17.92 -8.49
N PHE A 247 -9.62 19.25 -8.35
CA PHE A 247 -9.52 19.88 -7.03
C PHE A 247 -10.91 20.04 -6.42
N ASP A 248 -11.20 19.25 -5.39
CA ASP A 248 -12.36 19.39 -4.53
C ASP A 248 -11.91 19.42 -3.04
N PRO A 249 -12.08 20.54 -2.33
CA PRO A 249 -11.68 20.64 -0.92
C PRO A 249 -12.52 19.74 -0.01
N ASP A 250 -13.76 19.42 -0.34
CA ASP A 250 -14.62 18.57 0.49
C ASP A 250 -14.13 17.11 0.39
N GLU A 251 -13.86 16.61 -0.82
CA GLU A 251 -13.25 15.28 -1.02
C GLU A 251 -11.88 15.18 -0.32
N ILE A 252 -11.05 16.23 -0.42
CA ILE A 252 -9.76 16.27 0.29
C ILE A 252 -9.98 16.21 1.81
N ASN A 253 -10.95 16.94 2.34
CA ASN A 253 -11.23 16.94 3.78
C ASN A 253 -11.81 15.61 4.27
N GLU A 254 -12.60 14.91 3.45
CA GLU A 254 -13.03 13.54 3.74
C GLU A 254 -11.82 12.60 3.84
N MET A 255 -10.84 12.73 2.94
CA MET A 255 -9.58 11.97 3.01
C MET A 255 -8.76 12.33 4.25
N LEU A 256 -8.75 13.59 4.67
CA LEU A 256 -7.99 14.05 5.84
C LEU A 256 -8.67 13.76 7.19
N ALA A 257 -9.96 13.44 7.21
CA ALA A 257 -10.69 13.19 8.46
C ALA A 257 -10.14 11.99 9.26
N GLY A 258 -9.61 10.97 8.57
CA GLY A 258 -9.01 9.78 9.19
C GLY A 258 -7.54 9.92 9.61
N PHE A 259 -6.93 11.08 9.34
CA PHE A 259 -5.49 11.32 9.47
C PHE A 259 -4.94 11.29 10.92
N SER A 260 -5.80 11.20 11.95
CA SER A 260 -5.40 11.35 13.35
C SER A 260 -6.02 10.35 14.33
N GLU A 261 -6.82 9.40 13.87
CA GLU A 261 -7.19 8.29 14.75
C GLU A 261 -5.95 7.39 14.83
N GLY A 262 -5.35 7.26 16.02
CA GLY A 262 -4.13 6.45 16.20
C GLY A 262 -4.30 5.04 15.64
N GLU A 263 -3.18 4.33 15.42
CA GLU A 263 -3.19 2.98 14.83
C GLU A 263 -4.39 2.17 15.35
N PRO A 264 -5.38 1.88 14.49
CA PRO A 264 -6.58 1.21 14.96
C PRO A 264 -6.16 -0.12 15.57
N ASP A 265 -6.70 -0.45 16.75
CA ASP A 265 -6.50 -1.75 17.41
C ASP A 265 -7.23 -2.82 16.59
N LEU A 266 -6.64 -3.18 15.46
CA LEU A 266 -7.25 -4.03 14.46
C LEU A 266 -7.11 -5.50 14.84
N PRO A 267 -8.17 -6.30 14.67
CA PRO A 267 -8.12 -7.71 15.01
C PRO A 267 -7.14 -8.48 14.11
N GLY A 268 -6.37 -9.37 14.75
CA GLY A 268 -5.53 -10.35 14.07
C GLY A 268 -4.49 -9.73 13.11
N PRO A 269 -4.39 -10.20 11.85
CA PRO A 269 -3.34 -9.80 10.91
C PRO A 269 -3.61 -8.45 10.24
N LEU A 270 -4.76 -7.82 10.48
CA LEU A 270 -5.18 -6.63 9.73
C LEU A 270 -4.27 -5.44 9.98
N GLY A 271 -3.81 -5.23 11.22
CA GLY A 271 -2.81 -4.18 11.52
C GLY A 271 -1.51 -4.40 10.74
N GLY A 272 -1.00 -5.64 10.74
CA GLY A 272 0.18 -6.00 9.96
C GLY A 272 -0.03 -5.83 8.44
N LEU A 273 -1.24 -6.08 7.95
CA LEU A 273 -1.58 -5.89 6.54
C LEU A 273 -1.66 -4.42 6.15
N VAL A 274 -2.24 -3.56 7.00
CA VAL A 274 -2.24 -2.09 6.82
C VAL A 274 -0.81 -1.57 6.76
N LEU A 275 0.05 -2.00 7.69
CA LEU A 275 1.46 -1.60 7.72
C LEU A 275 2.27 -2.13 6.53
N ALA A 276 1.90 -3.29 5.98
CA ALA A 276 2.57 -3.86 4.82
C ALA A 276 2.26 -3.12 3.51
N ILE A 277 1.13 -2.42 3.43
CA ILE A 277 0.78 -1.59 2.26
C ILE A 277 1.68 -0.36 2.25
N ARG A 278 2.56 -0.27 1.25
CA ARG A 278 3.60 0.76 1.16
C ARG A 278 3.03 2.11 0.73
N SER A 279 2.17 2.11 -0.28
CA SER A 279 1.53 3.32 -0.81
C SER A 279 0.49 3.87 0.18
N THR A 280 0.61 5.15 0.51
CA THR A 280 -0.33 5.85 1.40
C THR A 280 -1.77 5.82 0.85
N THR A 281 -1.98 6.01 -0.46
CA THR A 281 -3.34 5.97 -1.04
C THR A 281 -3.98 4.59 -0.93
N HIS A 282 -3.22 3.53 -1.20
CA HIS A 282 -3.69 2.15 -1.02
C HIS A 282 -3.91 1.81 0.46
N ARG A 283 -3.06 2.32 1.36
CA ARG A 283 -3.20 2.14 2.81
C ARG A 283 -4.52 2.77 3.28
N ARG A 284 -4.81 4.00 2.82
CA ARG A 284 -6.07 4.70 3.12
C ARG A 284 -7.28 4.02 2.53
N LEU A 285 -7.20 3.55 1.29
CA LEU A 285 -8.26 2.75 0.68
C LEU A 285 -8.58 1.53 1.56
N PHE A 286 -7.55 0.81 2.00
CA PHE A 286 -7.72 -0.36 2.86
C PHE A 286 -8.27 0.00 4.25
N GLN A 287 -7.77 1.07 4.87
CA GLN A 287 -8.29 1.60 6.13
C GLN A 287 -9.76 2.02 6.01
N ARG A 288 -10.14 2.68 4.91
CA ARG A 288 -11.53 3.05 4.64
C ARG A 288 -12.44 1.83 4.56
N MET A 289 -12.00 0.78 3.86
CA MET A 289 -12.75 -0.49 3.82
C MET A 289 -12.86 -1.13 5.21
N ILE A 290 -11.84 -1.04 6.05
CA ILE A 290 -11.90 -1.54 7.43
C ILE A 290 -12.93 -0.75 8.25
N VAL A 291 -12.98 0.58 8.10
CA VAL A 291 -13.99 1.44 8.75
C VAL A 291 -15.39 1.10 8.25
N ASP A 292 -15.59 1.01 6.93
CA ASP A 292 -16.88 0.67 6.31
C ASP A 292 -17.34 -0.76 6.64
N ALA A 293 -16.41 -1.66 6.96
CA ALA A 293 -16.70 -3.01 7.44
C ALA A 293 -17.28 -3.04 8.87
N ASP A 294 -17.19 -1.93 9.63
CA ASP A 294 -17.74 -1.78 10.98
C ASP A 294 -17.39 -2.98 11.88
N LEU A 295 -16.10 -3.25 12.05
CA LEU A 295 -15.63 -4.45 12.77
C LEU A 295 -15.93 -4.39 14.28
N ASP A 296 -16.23 -3.21 14.82
CA ASP A 296 -16.55 -3.03 16.24
C ASP A 296 -17.95 -3.50 16.58
N ALA A 297 -18.94 -3.26 15.71
CA ALA A 297 -20.32 -3.67 15.97
C ALA A 297 -20.45 -5.19 16.13
N ALA A 298 -21.29 -5.65 17.06
CA ALA A 298 -21.46 -7.06 17.36
C ALA A 298 -21.89 -7.86 16.11
N VAL A 299 -21.33 -9.08 15.96
CA VAL A 299 -21.75 -10.02 14.92
C VAL A 299 -22.93 -10.83 15.47
N GLU A 300 -24.12 -10.54 14.96
CA GLU A 300 -25.34 -11.27 15.29
C GLU A 300 -25.73 -12.22 14.15
N ILE A 301 -25.95 -13.48 14.49
CA ILE A 301 -26.37 -14.52 13.56
C ILE A 301 -27.34 -15.47 14.28
N ASP A 302 -28.53 -15.66 13.72
CA ASP A 302 -29.51 -16.60 14.25
C ASP A 302 -29.22 -18.04 13.76
N ALA A 303 -29.78 -19.02 14.47
CA ALA A 303 -29.51 -20.43 14.21
C ALA A 303 -30.03 -20.91 12.83
N ASP A 304 -31.14 -20.35 12.33
CA ASP A 304 -31.73 -20.76 11.05
C ASP A 304 -30.88 -20.23 9.89
N THR A 305 -30.47 -18.96 9.95
CA THR A 305 -29.56 -18.37 8.97
C THR A 305 -28.20 -19.08 8.99
N ALA A 306 -27.63 -19.32 10.17
CA ALA A 306 -26.39 -20.09 10.28
C ALA A 306 -26.52 -21.48 9.63
N ALA A 307 -27.62 -22.18 9.90
CA ALA A 307 -27.90 -23.51 9.33
C ALA A 307 -28.04 -23.51 7.81
N GLN A 308 -28.63 -22.46 7.23
CA GLN A 308 -28.72 -22.30 5.78
C GLN A 308 -27.33 -22.11 5.16
N MET A 309 -26.54 -21.17 5.71
CA MET A 309 -25.20 -20.86 5.19
C MET A 309 -24.26 -22.07 5.23
N VAL A 310 -24.25 -22.82 6.34
CA VAL A 310 -23.33 -23.97 6.50
C VAL A 310 -23.87 -25.27 5.92
N SER A 311 -25.06 -25.26 5.30
CA SER A 311 -25.71 -26.48 4.82
C SER A 311 -24.83 -27.33 3.89
N PRO A 312 -24.01 -26.77 2.97
CA PRO A 312 -23.14 -27.62 2.13
C PRO A 312 -22.00 -28.27 2.92
N TYR A 313 -21.44 -27.57 3.91
CA TYR A 313 -20.43 -28.17 4.80
C TYR A 313 -21.05 -29.24 5.68
N ARG A 314 -22.24 -28.98 6.27
CA ARG A 314 -22.96 -29.97 7.09
C ARG A 314 -23.27 -31.23 6.28
N TRP A 315 -23.77 -31.07 5.05
CA TRP A 315 -24.00 -32.17 4.11
C TRP A 315 -22.75 -33.04 3.93
N LEU A 316 -21.58 -32.42 3.70
CA LEU A 316 -20.33 -33.15 3.51
C LEU A 316 -19.91 -33.89 4.80
N LEU A 317 -19.99 -33.24 5.97
CA LEU A 317 -19.67 -33.89 7.24
C LEU A 317 -20.59 -35.07 7.54
N ASP A 318 -21.88 -34.93 7.23
CA ASP A 318 -22.86 -36.01 7.37
C ASP A 318 -22.59 -37.17 6.43
N ARG A 319 -22.23 -36.86 5.18
CA ARG A 319 -21.88 -37.86 4.16
C ARG A 319 -20.61 -38.61 4.51
N VAL A 320 -19.63 -37.95 5.12
CA VAL A 320 -18.39 -38.59 5.61
C VAL A 320 -18.68 -39.50 6.80
N GLY A 321 -19.49 -39.03 7.76
CA GLY A 321 -19.88 -39.83 8.92
C GLY A 321 -18.70 -40.25 9.81
N ASP A 322 -18.97 -41.15 10.76
CA ASP A 322 -17.93 -41.67 11.66
C ASP A 322 -17.03 -42.72 10.99
N ASP A 323 -17.58 -43.45 10.01
CA ASP A 323 -16.88 -44.51 9.27
C ASP A 323 -15.93 -43.96 8.19
N GLY A 324 -16.19 -42.73 7.72
CA GLY A 324 -15.43 -42.10 6.65
C GLY A 324 -15.80 -42.57 5.24
N ILE A 325 -15.17 -41.92 4.26
CA ILE A 325 -15.30 -42.29 2.84
C ILE A 325 -13.98 -42.83 2.33
N LYS A 326 -14.00 -44.07 1.81
CA LYS A 326 -12.84 -44.62 1.09
C LYS A 326 -12.66 -43.87 -0.22
N LEU A 327 -11.52 -43.21 -0.37
CA LEU A 327 -11.18 -42.45 -1.57
C LEU A 327 -10.77 -43.37 -2.72
N THR A 328 -10.84 -42.83 -3.93
CA THR A 328 -10.25 -43.45 -5.12
C THR A 328 -8.72 -43.57 -4.97
N GLY A 329 -8.07 -44.36 -5.83
CA GLY A 329 -6.60 -44.49 -5.81
C GLY A 329 -5.86 -43.15 -6.01
N ALA A 330 -6.49 -42.18 -6.66
CA ALA A 330 -5.96 -40.83 -6.85
C ALA A 330 -6.32 -39.86 -5.71
N GLY A 331 -6.98 -40.33 -4.65
CA GLY A 331 -7.30 -39.53 -3.46
C GLY A 331 -8.52 -38.62 -3.60
N TYR A 332 -9.38 -38.87 -4.59
CA TYR A 332 -10.65 -38.16 -4.82
C TYR A 332 -11.87 -38.93 -4.31
N LEU A 333 -12.97 -38.22 -4.09
CA LEU A 333 -14.28 -38.79 -3.78
C LEU A 333 -14.72 -39.76 -4.91
N PRO A 334 -15.21 -40.96 -4.56
CA PRO A 334 -15.82 -41.88 -5.53
C PRO A 334 -17.04 -41.25 -6.23
N PRO A 335 -17.36 -41.65 -7.48
CA PRO A 335 -18.45 -41.08 -8.27
C PRO A 335 -19.79 -40.98 -7.53
N VAL A 336 -20.16 -42.00 -6.74
CA VAL A 336 -21.40 -42.03 -5.96
C VAL A 336 -21.54 -40.87 -4.96
N HIS A 337 -20.45 -40.32 -4.46
CA HIS A 337 -20.48 -39.16 -3.56
C HIS A 337 -20.49 -37.85 -4.35
N VAL A 338 -19.86 -37.81 -5.53
CA VAL A 338 -19.88 -36.64 -6.41
C VAL A 338 -21.27 -36.44 -7.02
N GLU A 339 -21.89 -37.52 -7.51
CA GLU A 339 -23.25 -37.50 -8.06
C GLU A 339 -24.28 -37.10 -7.00
N ALA A 340 -24.12 -37.59 -5.76
CA ALA A 340 -24.94 -37.16 -4.63
C ALA A 340 -24.77 -35.68 -4.31
N ALA A 341 -23.53 -35.16 -4.30
CA ALA A 341 -23.28 -33.73 -4.09
C ALA A 341 -23.98 -32.89 -5.17
N MET A 342 -23.88 -33.29 -6.44
CA MET A 342 -24.51 -32.60 -7.56
C MET A 342 -26.03 -32.52 -7.41
N ALA A 343 -26.66 -33.64 -7.03
CA ALA A 343 -28.11 -33.74 -6.89
C ALA A 343 -28.64 -33.02 -5.64
N GLU A 344 -28.00 -33.25 -4.49
CA GLU A 344 -28.52 -32.81 -3.19
C GLU A 344 -28.15 -31.37 -2.85
N LEU A 345 -27.06 -30.83 -3.40
CA LEU A 345 -26.65 -29.42 -3.25
C LEU A 345 -27.07 -28.54 -4.43
N GLY A 346 -27.80 -29.08 -5.41
CA GLY A 346 -28.32 -28.29 -6.55
C GLY A 346 -27.24 -27.75 -7.50
N LEU A 347 -26.08 -28.42 -7.62
CA LEU A 347 -24.93 -27.89 -8.35
C LEU A 347 -25.07 -27.97 -9.89
N GLY A 348 -26.15 -28.58 -10.39
CA GLY A 348 -26.38 -28.74 -11.82
C GLY A 348 -26.63 -27.43 -12.58
N GLU A 349 -27.10 -26.39 -11.90
CA GLU A 349 -27.28 -25.06 -12.49
C GLU A 349 -25.98 -24.26 -12.54
N GLU A 350 -25.01 -24.61 -11.69
CA GLU A 350 -23.73 -23.92 -11.55
C GLU A 350 -22.62 -24.54 -12.41
N TRP A 351 -22.60 -25.87 -12.56
CA TRP A 351 -21.50 -26.60 -13.18
C TRP A 351 -21.91 -27.43 -14.38
N ILE A 352 -21.44 -27.01 -15.57
CA ILE A 352 -21.62 -27.77 -16.82
C ILE A 352 -20.56 -28.87 -16.91
N GLY A 353 -20.85 -29.99 -16.28
CA GLY A 353 -20.03 -31.19 -16.35
C GLY A 353 -20.85 -32.45 -16.07
N LYS A 354 -20.26 -33.62 -16.34
CA LYS A 354 -20.93 -34.91 -16.03
C LYS A 354 -21.21 -35.12 -14.54
N GLY A 355 -20.54 -34.37 -13.65
CA GLY A 355 -20.80 -34.43 -12.21
C GLY A 355 -20.45 -35.77 -11.55
N ASN A 356 -19.52 -36.53 -12.13
CA ASN A 356 -19.20 -37.90 -11.68
C ASN A 356 -17.72 -38.14 -11.34
N ARG A 357 -16.86 -37.14 -11.54
CA ARG A 357 -15.43 -37.17 -11.18
C ARG A 357 -15.10 -35.88 -10.46
N GLU A 358 -14.66 -35.99 -9.20
CA GLU A 358 -14.41 -34.82 -8.34
C GLU A 358 -13.41 -33.84 -8.96
N ILE A 359 -12.28 -34.33 -9.49
CA ILE A 359 -11.27 -33.49 -10.19
C ILE A 359 -11.82 -32.73 -11.40
N GLN A 360 -12.97 -33.14 -11.94
CA GLN A 360 -13.66 -32.47 -13.06
C GLN A 360 -14.96 -31.78 -12.62
N THR A 361 -15.18 -31.67 -11.31
CA THR A 361 -16.37 -31.09 -10.69
C THR A 361 -15.91 -30.10 -9.62
N MET A 362 -15.42 -28.94 -10.07
CA MET A 362 -14.75 -27.96 -9.22
C MET A 362 -15.53 -27.56 -7.96
N PRO A 363 -16.87 -27.39 -7.98
CA PRO A 363 -17.60 -27.02 -6.77
C PRO A 363 -17.56 -28.10 -5.68
N VAL A 364 -17.55 -29.38 -6.06
CA VAL A 364 -17.41 -30.51 -5.13
C VAL A 364 -15.99 -30.59 -4.60
N LEU A 365 -15.00 -30.43 -5.49
CA LEU A 365 -13.59 -30.41 -5.12
C LEU A 365 -13.28 -29.31 -4.11
N ALA A 366 -13.71 -28.08 -4.42
CA ALA A 366 -13.50 -26.91 -3.57
C ALA A 366 -14.19 -27.07 -2.21
N LEU A 367 -15.40 -27.63 -2.15
CA LEU A 367 -16.08 -27.91 -0.88
C LEU A 367 -15.28 -28.90 0.00
N ARG A 368 -14.74 -29.98 -0.58
CA ARG A 368 -13.90 -30.93 0.17
C ARG A 368 -12.61 -30.27 0.64
N GLU A 369 -11.93 -29.55 -0.25
CA GLU A 369 -10.59 -29.00 0.02
C GLU A 369 -10.65 -27.87 1.04
N SER A 370 -11.61 -26.97 0.92
CA SER A 370 -11.88 -25.93 1.93
C SER A 370 -12.25 -26.54 3.29
N ALA A 371 -13.09 -27.59 3.35
CA ALA A 371 -13.39 -28.30 4.60
C ALA A 371 -12.15 -28.97 5.23
N GLN A 372 -11.20 -29.44 4.42
CA GLN A 372 -9.92 -29.95 4.92
C GLN A 372 -9.00 -28.83 5.40
N ALA A 373 -8.87 -27.74 4.63
CA ALA A 373 -8.04 -26.58 4.98
C ALA A 373 -8.52 -25.91 6.26
N MET A 374 -9.83 -25.87 6.49
CA MET A 374 -10.45 -25.40 7.73
C MET A 374 -10.50 -26.48 8.83
N GLY A 375 -9.81 -27.61 8.65
CA GLY A 375 -9.59 -28.61 9.69
C GLY A 375 -10.82 -29.41 10.12
N LEU A 376 -11.89 -29.45 9.33
CA LEU A 376 -13.06 -30.29 9.58
C LEU A 376 -12.82 -31.74 9.13
N LEU A 377 -12.04 -31.91 8.07
CA LEU A 377 -11.74 -33.20 7.44
C LEU A 377 -10.24 -33.47 7.37
N ARG A 378 -9.87 -34.75 7.31
CA ARG A 378 -8.49 -35.18 7.05
C ARG A 378 -8.46 -36.45 6.20
N LYS A 379 -7.41 -36.60 5.40
CA LYS A 379 -7.10 -37.86 4.70
C LYS A 379 -6.19 -38.72 5.58
N HIS A 380 -6.52 -40.00 5.74
CA HIS A 380 -5.68 -40.96 6.43
C HIS A 380 -5.80 -42.33 5.74
N ARG A 381 -4.67 -42.86 5.27
CA ARG A 381 -4.58 -44.17 4.60
C ARG A 381 -5.66 -44.38 3.52
N GLY A 382 -5.83 -43.40 2.64
CA GLY A 382 -6.81 -43.45 1.55
C GLY A 382 -8.28 -43.31 1.97
N THR A 383 -8.54 -42.90 3.22
CA THR A 383 -9.90 -42.65 3.72
C THR A 383 -10.02 -41.18 4.14
N LEU A 384 -11.12 -40.54 3.74
CA LEU A 384 -11.51 -39.21 4.22
C LEU A 384 -12.29 -39.37 5.52
N LEU A 385 -11.84 -38.71 6.59
CA LEU A 385 -12.38 -38.85 7.93
C LEU A 385 -12.67 -37.48 8.54
N LEU A 386 -13.67 -37.43 9.44
CA LEU A 386 -13.87 -36.30 10.32
C LEU A 386 -12.67 -36.11 11.26
N THR A 387 -12.26 -34.86 11.47
CA THR A 387 -11.32 -34.51 12.55
C THR A 387 -12.05 -34.48 13.90
N ARG A 388 -11.32 -34.20 14.99
CA ARG A 388 -11.94 -33.97 16.30
C ARG A 388 -12.87 -32.76 16.25
N SER A 389 -12.42 -31.67 15.64
CA SER A 389 -13.23 -30.45 15.47
C SER A 389 -14.42 -30.69 14.55
N GLY A 390 -14.23 -31.37 13.42
CA GLY A 390 -15.31 -31.72 12.51
C GLY A 390 -16.43 -32.51 13.19
N ARG A 391 -16.10 -33.49 14.04
CA ARG A 391 -17.09 -34.21 14.86
C ARG A 391 -17.82 -33.32 15.86
N ALA A 392 -17.10 -32.38 16.49
CA ALA A 392 -17.66 -31.53 17.53
C ALA A 392 -18.73 -30.56 16.99
N VAL A 393 -18.52 -30.02 15.79
CA VAL A 393 -19.41 -29.00 15.21
C VAL A 393 -20.45 -29.56 14.24
N ARG A 394 -20.33 -30.84 13.83
CA ARG A 394 -21.20 -31.47 12.82
C ARG A 394 -22.70 -31.31 13.06
N ASN A 395 -23.13 -31.45 14.32
CA ASN A 395 -24.55 -31.41 14.70
C ASN A 395 -25.00 -30.06 15.26
N ASP A 396 -24.13 -29.05 15.24
CA ASP A 396 -24.40 -27.71 15.75
C ASP A 396 -24.07 -26.69 14.65
N PRO A 397 -25.08 -26.23 13.88
CA PRO A 397 -24.84 -25.33 12.75
C PRO A 397 -24.24 -23.99 13.16
N LEU A 398 -24.55 -23.49 14.35
CA LEU A 398 -23.99 -22.23 14.85
C LEU A 398 -22.51 -22.42 15.21
N ALA A 399 -22.17 -23.52 15.87
CA ALA A 399 -20.77 -23.86 16.14
C ALA A 399 -19.97 -24.11 14.84
N LEU A 400 -20.58 -24.74 13.83
CA LEU A 400 -19.95 -24.93 12.52
C LEU A 400 -19.72 -23.59 11.82
N TRP A 401 -20.68 -22.67 11.88
CA TRP A 401 -20.57 -21.33 11.30
C TRP A 401 -19.39 -20.56 11.90
N TRP A 402 -19.29 -20.52 13.24
CA TRP A 402 -18.16 -19.87 13.92
C TRP A 402 -16.83 -20.55 13.65
N HIS A 403 -16.79 -21.89 13.63
CA HIS A 403 -15.57 -22.63 13.30
C HIS A 403 -15.02 -22.28 11.91
N LEU A 404 -15.92 -22.10 10.92
CA LEU A 404 -15.56 -21.69 9.56
C LEU A 404 -15.10 -20.23 9.52
N ALA A 405 -15.79 -19.31 10.21
CA ALA A 405 -15.39 -17.90 10.30
C ALA A 405 -13.99 -17.73 10.90
N GLU A 406 -13.69 -18.41 12.02
CA GLU A 406 -12.37 -18.38 12.69
C GLU A 406 -11.20 -18.87 11.81
N ARG A 407 -11.50 -19.55 10.70
CA ARG A 407 -10.52 -20.19 9.79
C ARG A 407 -10.67 -19.72 8.35
N MET A 408 -11.30 -18.56 8.15
CA MET A 408 -11.42 -17.89 6.86
C MET A 408 -10.51 -16.66 6.81
N PRO A 409 -9.58 -16.53 5.84
CA PRO A 409 -9.39 -17.40 4.68
C PRO A 409 -8.84 -18.79 5.05
N PRO A 410 -9.10 -19.82 4.21
CA PRO A 410 -8.55 -21.16 4.43
C PRO A 410 -7.03 -21.12 4.54
N ALA A 411 -6.46 -22.00 5.38
CA ALA A 411 -5.03 -22.00 5.62
C ALA A 411 -4.23 -22.32 4.35
N SER A 412 -3.35 -21.40 3.96
CA SER A 412 -2.39 -21.58 2.86
C SER A 412 -0.95 -21.49 3.35
N ARG A 413 -0.03 -22.12 2.62
CA ARG A 413 1.42 -21.94 2.78
C ARG A 413 1.95 -20.73 2.02
N ASP A 414 1.17 -20.24 1.07
CA ASP A 414 1.47 -19.03 0.34
C ASP A 414 0.92 -17.82 1.11
N ALA A 415 1.81 -16.92 1.51
CA ALA A 415 1.43 -15.70 2.22
C ALA A 415 0.59 -14.78 1.31
N CYS A 416 0.80 -14.81 -0.01
CA CYS A 416 0.03 -14.05 -0.98
C CYS A 416 -1.44 -14.47 -0.95
N GLU A 417 -1.73 -15.78 -1.00
CA GLU A 417 -3.11 -16.30 -0.94
C GLU A 417 -3.82 -15.91 0.37
N THR A 418 -3.08 -15.94 1.50
CA THR A 418 -3.62 -15.55 2.81
C THR A 418 -3.96 -14.05 2.84
N GLN A 419 -3.03 -13.19 2.40
CA GLN A 419 -3.25 -11.74 2.36
C GLN A 419 -4.36 -11.36 1.36
N ALA A 420 -4.37 -11.98 0.18
CA ALA A 420 -5.41 -11.80 -0.81
C ALA A 420 -6.80 -12.20 -0.27
N GLY A 421 -6.87 -13.32 0.47
CA GLY A 421 -8.09 -13.77 1.14
C GLY A 421 -8.59 -12.78 2.20
N LEU A 422 -7.70 -12.19 3.00
CA LEU A 422 -8.04 -11.15 3.98
C LEU A 422 -8.55 -9.88 3.30
N ILE A 423 -7.91 -9.46 2.19
CA ILE A 423 -8.38 -8.30 1.41
C ILE A 423 -9.77 -8.58 0.83
N LEU A 424 -10.01 -9.77 0.27
CA LEU A 424 -11.34 -10.16 -0.23
C LEU A 424 -12.42 -10.14 0.88
N LEU A 425 -12.07 -10.55 2.10
CA LEU A 425 -13.01 -10.44 3.22
C LEU A 425 -13.29 -8.98 3.59
N ALA A 426 -12.27 -8.12 3.54
CA ALA A 426 -12.45 -6.68 3.79
C ALA A 426 -13.34 -6.02 2.73
N THR A 427 -13.14 -6.33 1.44
CA THR A 427 -14.01 -5.81 0.36
C THR A 427 -15.45 -6.29 0.54
N LEU A 428 -15.64 -7.57 0.88
CA LEU A 428 -16.95 -8.16 1.14
C LEU A 428 -17.64 -7.52 2.37
N ALA A 429 -16.91 -7.33 3.46
CA ALA A 429 -17.43 -6.73 4.69
C ALA A 429 -17.79 -5.24 4.51
N ALA A 430 -16.97 -4.50 3.77
CA ALA A 430 -17.18 -3.10 3.41
C ALA A 430 -18.32 -2.89 2.39
N ARG A 431 -18.85 -3.99 1.81
CA ARG A 431 -19.82 -3.96 0.71
C ARG A 431 -19.30 -3.19 -0.51
N SER A 432 -17.98 -3.24 -0.75
CA SER A 432 -17.40 -2.66 -1.95
C SER A 432 -17.87 -3.46 -3.18
N THR A 433 -18.56 -2.80 -4.10
CA THR A 433 -19.16 -3.43 -5.29
C THR A 433 -18.33 -3.27 -6.56
N ASP A 434 -17.25 -2.49 -6.50
CA ASP A 434 -16.43 -2.17 -7.68
C ASP A 434 -15.30 -3.19 -7.81
N GLU A 435 -15.24 -3.85 -8.97
CA GLU A 435 -14.20 -4.79 -9.43
C GLU A 435 -13.27 -5.36 -8.34
N PRO A 436 -13.71 -6.31 -7.50
CA PRO A 436 -12.96 -6.75 -6.33
C PRO A 436 -11.56 -7.30 -6.68
N ASP A 437 -11.43 -7.97 -7.83
CA ASP A 437 -10.16 -8.53 -8.30
C ASP A 437 -9.14 -7.44 -8.62
N ARG A 438 -9.60 -6.28 -9.08
CA ARG A 438 -8.76 -5.11 -9.35
C ARG A 438 -8.27 -4.49 -8.04
N THR A 439 -9.17 -4.23 -7.10
CA THR A 439 -8.78 -3.70 -5.77
C THR A 439 -7.81 -4.64 -5.05
N ILE A 440 -8.03 -5.95 -5.11
CA ILE A 440 -7.11 -6.94 -4.53
C ILE A 440 -5.75 -6.88 -5.23
N ALA A 441 -5.70 -6.78 -6.56
CA ALA A 441 -4.47 -6.68 -7.32
C ALA A 441 -3.68 -5.39 -6.99
N GLU A 442 -4.36 -4.26 -6.90
CA GLU A 442 -3.78 -2.96 -6.52
C GLU A 442 -3.17 -3.02 -5.11
N LEU A 443 -3.92 -3.54 -4.13
CA LEU A 443 -3.44 -3.67 -2.75
C LEU A 443 -2.29 -4.67 -2.60
N LEU A 444 -2.33 -5.82 -3.28
CA LEU A 444 -1.22 -6.78 -3.26
C LEU A 444 0.04 -6.20 -3.93
N SER A 445 -0.11 -5.45 -5.03
CA SER A 445 1.01 -4.74 -5.66
C SER A 445 1.59 -3.69 -4.71
N ALA A 446 0.75 -2.94 -4.00
CA ALA A 446 1.17 -1.95 -3.01
C ALA A 446 1.86 -2.57 -1.78
N ILE A 447 1.59 -3.83 -1.46
CA ILE A 447 2.36 -4.60 -0.46
C ILE A 447 3.75 -5.01 -0.98
N GLY A 448 3.87 -5.16 -2.31
CA GLY A 448 5.08 -5.56 -3.00
C GLY A 448 5.03 -6.96 -3.62
N TRP A 449 3.84 -7.56 -3.73
CA TRP A 449 3.68 -8.80 -4.49
C TRP A 449 3.78 -8.53 -5.98
N MET A 450 4.45 -9.44 -6.68
CA MET A 450 4.64 -9.41 -8.12
C MET A 450 4.51 -10.82 -8.67
N SER A 451 4.23 -10.93 -9.97
CA SER A 451 4.34 -12.20 -10.68
C SER A 451 5.77 -12.72 -10.70
N SER A 452 5.95 -13.99 -11.06
CA SER A 452 7.28 -14.59 -11.26
C SER A 452 8.13 -13.85 -12.31
N ASP A 453 7.48 -13.12 -13.21
CA ASP A 453 8.10 -12.37 -14.30
C ASP A 453 8.41 -10.92 -13.90
N GLY A 454 8.19 -10.55 -12.63
CA GLY A 454 8.45 -9.20 -12.11
C GLY A 454 7.40 -8.17 -12.48
N ILE A 455 6.23 -8.59 -12.94
CA ILE A 455 5.11 -7.70 -13.28
C ILE A 455 4.23 -7.52 -12.04
N SER A 456 3.70 -6.32 -11.82
CA SER A 456 2.71 -6.04 -10.78
C SER A 456 1.53 -7.02 -10.83
N MET A 457 0.87 -7.22 -9.69
CA MET A 457 -0.27 -8.12 -9.61
C MET A 457 -1.37 -7.65 -10.57
N THR A 458 -1.85 -8.56 -11.42
CA THR A 458 -2.99 -8.31 -12.31
C THR A 458 -4.28 -8.81 -11.67
N PRO A 459 -5.47 -8.32 -12.09
CA PRO A 459 -6.74 -8.84 -11.59
C PRO A 459 -6.89 -10.36 -11.77
N SER A 460 -6.33 -10.92 -12.85
CA SER A 460 -6.32 -12.37 -13.10
C SER A 460 -5.49 -13.14 -12.05
N LEU A 461 -4.30 -12.64 -11.72
CA LEU A 461 -3.44 -13.24 -10.69
C LEU A 461 -4.06 -13.10 -9.29
N ALA A 462 -4.67 -11.95 -9.00
CA ALA A 462 -5.42 -11.74 -7.77
C ALA A 462 -6.60 -12.73 -7.66
N GLY A 463 -7.36 -12.93 -8.75
CA GLY A 463 -8.43 -13.92 -8.83
C GLY A 463 -7.97 -15.36 -8.56
N GLN A 464 -6.77 -15.72 -9.01
CA GLN A 464 -6.15 -17.01 -8.67
C GLN A 464 -5.76 -17.09 -7.20
N ALA A 465 -5.13 -16.05 -6.65
CA ALA A 465 -4.68 -16.01 -5.25
C ALA A 465 -5.85 -16.12 -4.25
N VAL A 466 -7.04 -15.64 -4.62
CA VAL A 466 -8.24 -15.72 -3.76
C VAL A 466 -9.17 -16.87 -4.08
N TRP A 467 -8.81 -17.74 -5.02
CA TRP A 467 -9.70 -18.79 -5.53
C TRP A 467 -10.33 -19.63 -4.41
N ASP A 468 -9.52 -20.15 -3.49
CA ASP A 468 -9.98 -21.03 -2.40
C ASP A 468 -10.91 -20.29 -1.43
N THR A 469 -10.54 -19.06 -1.05
CA THR A 469 -11.37 -18.20 -0.18
C THR A 469 -12.70 -17.89 -0.85
N ARG A 470 -12.68 -17.50 -2.13
CA ARG A 470 -13.88 -17.13 -2.87
C ARG A 470 -14.80 -18.32 -3.12
N ALA A 471 -14.23 -19.49 -3.45
CA ALA A 471 -15.00 -20.72 -3.61
C ALA A 471 -15.70 -21.12 -2.30
N ALA A 472 -15.00 -21.01 -1.16
CA ALA A 472 -15.57 -21.29 0.15
C ALA A 472 -16.69 -20.30 0.52
N LEU A 473 -16.50 -18.99 0.29
CA LEU A 473 -17.52 -17.95 0.49
C LEU A 473 -18.76 -18.18 -0.39
N HIS A 474 -18.56 -18.58 -1.64
CA HIS A 474 -19.68 -18.92 -2.53
C HIS A 474 -20.44 -20.15 -2.02
N ARG A 475 -19.76 -21.17 -1.48
CA ARG A 475 -20.45 -22.32 -0.84
C ARG A 475 -21.26 -21.89 0.39
N LEU A 476 -20.87 -20.82 1.07
CA LEU A 476 -21.57 -20.28 2.24
C LEU A 476 -22.74 -19.36 1.88
N GLY A 477 -22.99 -19.10 0.59
CA GLY A 477 -24.02 -18.16 0.15
C GLY A 477 -23.66 -16.70 0.43
N ALA A 478 -22.36 -16.37 0.46
CA ALA A 478 -21.90 -15.01 0.73
C ALA A 478 -22.20 -14.02 -0.42
N TYR A 479 -22.50 -14.53 -1.60
CA TYR A 479 -22.82 -13.77 -2.81
C TYR A 479 -24.18 -14.17 -3.35
N VAL A 480 -24.85 -13.25 -4.04
CA VAL A 480 -26.13 -13.51 -4.71
C VAL A 480 -25.92 -14.56 -5.80
N SER A 481 -26.81 -15.56 -5.88
CA SER A 481 -26.75 -16.54 -6.96
C SER A 481 -27.25 -15.91 -8.26
N GLU A 482 -26.37 -15.79 -9.26
CA GLU A 482 -26.74 -15.36 -10.61
C GLU A 482 -26.81 -16.55 -11.56
N PRO A 483 -27.83 -16.64 -12.43
CA PRO A 483 -27.87 -17.65 -13.48
C PRO A 483 -26.78 -17.36 -14.51
N GLY A 484 -25.79 -18.26 -14.65
CA GLY A 484 -24.74 -18.08 -15.64
C GLY A 484 -23.51 -18.94 -15.39
N ILE A 485 -22.96 -19.49 -16.47
CA ILE A 485 -21.78 -20.35 -16.43
C ILE A 485 -20.56 -19.45 -16.22
N HIS A 486 -19.79 -19.68 -15.16
CA HIS A 486 -18.54 -18.96 -14.85
C HIS A 486 -18.65 -17.48 -14.45
N ARG A 487 -19.81 -17.01 -13.98
CA ARG A 487 -19.89 -15.71 -13.29
C ARG A 487 -20.18 -15.91 -11.81
N TRP A 488 -19.15 -15.70 -10.99
CA TRP A 488 -19.35 -15.45 -9.57
C TRP A 488 -19.95 -14.05 -9.45
N SER A 489 -21.16 -13.92 -8.92
CA SER A 489 -21.71 -12.59 -8.66
C SER A 489 -20.78 -11.88 -7.69
N ALA A 490 -20.45 -10.62 -8.00
CA ALA A 490 -19.71 -9.77 -7.08
C ALA A 490 -20.63 -9.19 -5.99
N THR A 491 -21.95 -9.36 -6.09
CA THR A 491 -22.91 -8.76 -5.18
C THR A 491 -22.99 -9.52 -3.84
N PRO A 492 -22.59 -8.89 -2.71
CA PRO A 492 -22.67 -9.50 -1.39
C PRO A 492 -24.11 -9.76 -0.93
N THR A 493 -24.35 -10.87 -0.23
CA THR A 493 -25.57 -11.03 0.57
C THR A 493 -25.41 -10.39 1.95
N PRO A 494 -26.49 -9.95 2.63
CA PRO A 494 -26.40 -9.46 4.00
C PRO A 494 -25.73 -10.46 4.95
N GLN A 495 -26.00 -11.75 4.75
CA GLN A 495 -25.41 -12.85 5.51
C GLN A 495 -23.91 -13.03 5.20
N GLY A 496 -23.52 -12.86 3.93
CA GLY A 496 -22.13 -12.85 3.49
C GLY A 496 -21.31 -11.74 4.15
N VAL A 497 -21.86 -10.53 4.22
CA VAL A 497 -21.26 -9.40 4.94
C VAL A 497 -21.06 -9.74 6.41
N THR A 498 -22.09 -10.27 7.08
CA THR A 498 -22.01 -10.69 8.49
C THR A 498 -20.93 -11.76 8.71
N PHE A 499 -20.82 -12.74 7.80
CA PHE A 499 -19.78 -13.78 7.87
C PHE A 499 -18.38 -13.20 7.65
N ALA A 500 -18.20 -12.29 6.70
CA ALA A 500 -16.92 -11.65 6.44
C ALA A 500 -16.43 -10.83 7.65
N ARG A 501 -17.33 -10.06 8.28
CA ARG A 501 -17.04 -9.34 9.53
C ARG A 501 -16.62 -10.29 10.65
N ALA A 502 -17.34 -11.41 10.81
CA ALA A 502 -16.99 -12.44 11.80
C ALA A 502 -15.60 -13.04 11.56
N ALA A 503 -15.29 -13.35 10.29
CA ALA A 503 -13.99 -13.88 9.90
C ALA A 503 -12.87 -12.89 10.23
N LEU A 504 -12.99 -11.64 9.79
CA LEU A 504 -11.99 -10.58 10.06
C LEU A 504 -11.75 -10.35 11.55
N ARG A 505 -12.79 -10.41 12.38
CA ARG A 505 -12.68 -10.23 13.84
C ARG A 505 -12.03 -11.40 14.58
N THR A 506 -12.20 -12.62 14.08
CA THR A 506 -11.85 -13.85 14.81
C THR A 506 -10.69 -14.61 14.19
N TRP A 507 -10.21 -14.19 13.02
CA TRP A 507 -9.13 -14.89 12.35
C TRP A 507 -7.85 -14.82 13.17
N SER A 508 -7.30 -16.00 13.44
CA SER A 508 -6.02 -16.18 14.12
C SER A 508 -5.12 -17.00 13.22
N PRO A 509 -3.90 -16.53 12.89
CA PRO A 509 -2.93 -17.35 12.20
C PRO A 509 -2.51 -18.43 13.19
N LYS A 510 -3.16 -19.59 13.16
CA LYS A 510 -2.71 -20.71 13.99
C LYS A 510 -1.30 -21.09 13.52
N SER A 511 -0.35 -20.83 14.41
CA SER A 511 1.07 -21.19 14.37
C SER A 511 1.32 -22.64 14.00
#